data_AF-A0A2T2VJQ6-F1
#
_entry.id   AF-A0A2T2VJQ6-F1
#
_cell.length_a   1.000
_cell.length_b   1.000
_cell.length_c   1.000
_cell.angle_alpha   90.00
_cell.angle_beta   90.00
_cell.angle_gamma   90.00
#
_symmetry.space_group_name_H-M   'P 1'
#
loop_
_entity.id
_entity.type
_entity.pdbx_description
1 polymer ?
#
loop_
_entity_poly.entity_id
_entity_poly.type
_entity_poly.pdbx_seq_one_letter_code
_entity_poly.pdbx_strand_id
1 'polypeptide(L)'
;SESLVLSLQNEEALQNFLNLAQEVGFKKVKWLLIIRDPVDHALSLYKHRAKNGAIEEIEQWVKQAYSYGSVLNNFLKGAEAHSIELTCRKYQKSGEVLEKLFFKDWLGLDLNLDHPFQSVNPSLAISELLFLKKLRVTNKALVKPTYRQFLQTPVDQKAKEPRIQNYYRQVLNDQLLYYMDAWELCNQWLPKEEKLQLPIPKSEDKHIDLTEKVFTFSEKQTEAITEMLNESLKTAFRWRLTYSAIKKQLGQVRNRLISKS
;
A
#
# COMPACT_ATOMS: atom_id res chain seq x y z
N SER A 1 -3.21 1.19 8.59
CA SER A 1 -2.88 -0.01 9.40
C SER A 1 -1.38 -0.25 9.51
N GLU A 2 -0.53 0.09 8.52
CA GLU A 2 0.95 0.08 8.72
C GLU A 2 1.40 1.06 9.82
N SER A 3 0.75 2.22 9.92
CA SER A 3 1.11 3.30 10.85
C SER A 3 1.12 2.90 12.32
N LEU A 4 0.19 2.05 12.76
CA LEU A 4 0.11 1.65 14.17
C LEU A 4 1.26 0.71 14.54
N VAL A 5 1.53 -0.30 13.70
CA VAL A 5 2.67 -1.21 13.89
C VAL A 5 3.98 -0.42 13.83
N LEU A 6 4.10 0.54 12.89
CA LEU A 6 5.26 1.44 12.82
C LEU A 6 5.46 2.28 14.09
N SER A 7 4.38 2.77 14.70
CA SER A 7 4.46 3.55 15.94
C SER A 7 4.79 2.71 17.17
N LEU A 8 4.50 1.41 17.13
CA LEU A 8 4.61 0.49 18.28
C LEU A 8 5.70 -0.57 18.09
N GLN A 9 6.49 -0.49 17.03
CA GLN A 9 7.63 -1.40 16.81
C GLN A 9 8.74 -1.21 17.85
N ASN A 10 8.77 -0.05 18.53
CA ASN A 10 9.70 0.22 19.61
C ASN A 10 9.10 -0.33 20.90
N GLU A 11 9.89 -1.14 21.62
CA GLU A 11 9.50 -1.78 22.88
C GLU A 11 9.04 -0.76 23.93
N GLU A 12 9.76 0.36 24.10
CA GLU A 12 9.40 1.44 25.01
C GLU A 12 8.06 2.08 24.61
N ALA A 13 7.83 2.32 23.31
CA ALA A 13 6.58 2.88 22.82
C ALA A 13 5.39 1.93 23.06
N LEU A 14 5.62 0.62 22.86
CA LEU A 14 4.63 -0.42 23.13
C LEU A 14 4.31 -0.51 24.63
N GLN A 15 5.33 -0.54 25.49
CA GLN A 15 5.16 -0.56 26.94
C GLN A 15 4.45 0.70 27.44
N ASN A 16 4.81 1.88 26.94
CA ASN A 16 4.14 3.13 27.28
C ASN A 16 2.66 3.11 26.88
N PHE A 17 2.34 2.57 25.70
CA PHE A 17 0.94 2.39 25.30
C PHE A 17 0.18 1.47 26.25
N LEU A 18 0.77 0.35 26.65
CA LEU A 18 0.15 -0.60 27.58
C LEU A 18 -0.08 0.02 28.96
N ASN A 19 0.89 0.79 29.47
CA ASN A 19 0.78 1.50 30.74
C ASN A 19 -0.36 2.52 30.71
N LEU A 20 -0.42 3.35 29.65
CA LEU A 20 -1.50 4.33 29.47
C LEU A 20 -2.87 3.64 29.36
N ALA A 21 -2.97 2.50 28.68
CA ALA A 21 -4.22 1.75 28.61
C ALA A 21 -4.67 1.29 30.02
N GLN A 22 -3.74 0.80 30.83
CA GLN A 22 -4.04 0.40 32.22
C GLN A 22 -4.42 1.60 33.10
N GLU A 23 -3.73 2.74 32.98
CA GLU A 23 -4.06 3.98 33.70
C GLU A 23 -5.46 4.49 33.39
N VAL A 24 -5.91 4.34 32.14
CA VAL A 24 -7.29 4.69 31.71
C VAL A 24 -8.32 3.66 32.19
N GLY A 25 -7.88 2.53 32.76
CA GLY A 25 -8.74 1.50 33.35
C GLY A 25 -9.00 0.29 32.45
N PHE A 26 -8.30 0.15 31.32
CA PHE A 26 -8.38 -1.06 30.51
C PHE A 26 -7.67 -2.22 31.22
N LYS A 27 -8.44 -3.25 31.59
CA LYS A 27 -7.90 -4.45 32.24
C LYS A 27 -7.12 -5.36 31.29
N LYS A 28 -7.51 -5.38 30.02
CA LYS A 28 -6.90 -6.18 28.95
C LYS A 28 -7.03 -5.43 27.62
N VAL A 29 -6.00 -5.53 26.80
CA VAL A 29 -6.01 -5.03 25.42
C VAL A 29 -5.79 -6.22 24.49
N LYS A 30 -6.78 -6.49 23.64
CA LYS A 30 -6.68 -7.53 22.60
C LYS A 30 -6.33 -6.88 21.28
N TRP A 31 -5.46 -7.54 20.51
CA TRP A 31 -4.99 -7.03 19.23
C TRP A 31 -5.37 -7.99 18.12
N LEU A 32 -5.76 -7.43 16.97
CA LEU A 32 -5.91 -8.17 15.72
C LEU A 32 -4.91 -7.63 14.71
N LEU A 33 -4.05 -8.50 14.22
CA LEU A 33 -3.08 -8.19 13.19
C LEU A 33 -3.39 -8.98 11.92
N ILE A 34 -3.68 -8.26 10.84
CA ILE A 34 -3.95 -8.86 9.53
C ILE A 34 -2.70 -8.70 8.66
N ILE A 35 -2.08 -9.82 8.29
CA ILE A 35 -0.80 -9.86 7.60
C ILE A 35 -1.02 -10.35 6.17
N ARG A 36 -0.42 -9.67 5.19
CA ARG A 36 -0.50 -10.07 3.77
C ARG A 36 0.81 -10.73 3.34
N ASP A 37 0.72 -11.60 2.32
CA ASP A 37 1.90 -12.19 1.69
C ASP A 37 2.95 -11.11 1.36
N PRO A 38 4.25 -11.31 1.70
CA PRO A 38 5.24 -10.24 1.70
C PRO A 38 5.39 -9.51 0.37
N VAL A 39 5.55 -10.26 -0.73
CA VAL A 39 5.70 -9.71 -2.10
C VAL A 39 4.46 -8.91 -2.49
N ASP A 40 3.29 -9.46 -2.16
CA ASP A 40 1.98 -8.94 -2.47
C ASP A 40 1.68 -7.64 -1.70
N HIS A 41 2.08 -7.60 -0.43
CA HIS A 41 2.06 -6.42 0.41
C HIS A 41 2.99 -5.33 -0.14
N ALA A 42 4.26 -5.65 -0.37
CA ALA A 42 5.25 -4.70 -0.87
C ALA A 42 4.85 -4.09 -2.22
N LEU A 43 4.32 -4.91 -3.14
CA LEU A 43 3.82 -4.44 -4.43
C LEU A 43 2.64 -3.49 -4.27
N SER A 44 1.67 -3.85 -3.42
CA SER A 44 0.51 -3.01 -3.13
C SER A 44 0.91 -1.68 -2.51
N LEU A 45 1.89 -1.69 -1.59
CA LEU A 45 2.41 -0.51 -0.93
C LEU A 45 3.18 0.38 -1.90
N TYR A 46 4.02 -0.20 -2.76
CA TYR A 46 4.68 0.52 -3.84
C TYR A 46 3.66 1.23 -4.73
N LYS A 47 2.65 0.49 -5.22
CA LYS A 47 1.58 1.06 -6.05
C LYS A 47 0.87 2.22 -5.37
N HIS A 48 0.61 2.09 -4.07
CA HIS A 48 -0.02 3.15 -3.28
C HIS A 48 0.85 4.42 -3.19
N ARG A 49 2.15 4.26 -2.92
CA ARG A 49 3.09 5.38 -2.80
C ARG A 49 3.44 5.99 -4.17
N ALA A 50 3.36 5.20 -5.24
CA ALA A 50 3.64 5.62 -6.63
C ALA A 50 2.56 6.51 -7.26
N LYS A 51 1.37 6.64 -6.65
CA LYS A 51 0.20 7.34 -7.22
C LYS A 51 0.46 8.80 -7.66
N ASN A 52 1.44 9.46 -7.06
CA ASN A 52 1.80 10.84 -7.38
C ASN A 52 3.04 10.94 -8.29
N GLY A 53 3.57 9.82 -8.78
CA GLY A 53 4.78 9.72 -9.61
C GLY A 53 6.07 10.14 -8.92
N ALA A 54 6.09 10.36 -7.60
CA ALA A 54 7.27 10.85 -6.86
C ALA A 54 8.27 9.76 -6.48
N ILE A 55 7.81 8.51 -6.44
CA ILE A 55 8.55 7.41 -5.82
C ILE A 55 9.74 6.99 -6.69
N GLU A 56 10.76 6.43 -6.05
CA GLU A 56 11.92 5.86 -6.72
C GLU A 56 11.54 4.67 -7.62
N GLU A 57 12.50 4.20 -8.43
CA GLU A 57 12.35 2.92 -9.13
C GLU A 57 12.18 1.79 -8.11
N ILE A 58 11.44 0.73 -8.47
CA ILE A 58 11.09 -0.34 -7.53
C ILE A 58 12.33 -0.95 -6.86
N GLU A 59 13.40 -1.10 -7.63
CA GLU A 59 14.71 -1.63 -7.23
C GLU A 59 15.38 -0.80 -6.13
N GLN A 60 15.18 0.53 -6.16
CA GLN A 60 15.73 1.45 -5.15
C GLN A 60 14.76 1.60 -3.98
N TRP A 61 13.48 1.75 -4.28
CA TRP A 61 12.44 1.92 -3.27
C TRP A 61 12.41 0.77 -2.27
N VAL A 62 12.48 -0.49 -2.76
CA VAL A 62 12.42 -1.66 -1.88
C VAL A 62 13.64 -1.76 -0.97
N LYS A 63 14.79 -1.23 -1.38
CA LYS A 63 16.02 -1.21 -0.58
C LYS A 63 16.03 -0.09 0.46
N GLN A 64 15.50 1.08 0.10
CA GLN A 64 15.68 2.31 0.87
C GLN A 64 14.46 2.67 1.72
N ALA A 65 13.26 2.35 1.26
CA ALA A 65 12.01 2.87 1.82
C ALA A 65 11.03 1.77 2.27
N TYR A 66 11.34 0.50 2.02
CA TYR A 66 10.55 -0.62 2.52
C TYR A 66 11.21 -1.22 3.77
N SER A 67 10.64 -0.94 4.94
CA SER A 67 11.12 -1.44 6.23
C SER A 67 10.13 -2.37 6.93
N TYR A 68 9.04 -2.75 6.27
CA TYR A 68 7.93 -3.44 6.92
C TYR A 68 8.34 -4.76 7.59
N GLY A 69 9.29 -5.51 7.01
CA GLY A 69 9.79 -6.76 7.60
C GLY A 69 10.44 -6.56 8.96
N SER A 70 11.35 -5.59 9.09
CA SER A 70 11.99 -5.29 10.38
C SER A 70 11.00 -4.72 11.40
N VAL A 71 10.11 -3.83 10.94
CA VAL A 71 9.05 -3.23 11.77
C VAL A 71 8.14 -4.32 12.37
N LEU A 72 7.72 -5.26 11.54
CA LEU A 72 6.83 -6.36 11.94
C LEU A 72 7.53 -7.33 12.90
N ASN A 73 8.79 -7.66 12.62
CA ASN A 73 9.61 -8.50 13.50
C ASN A 73 9.74 -7.89 14.91
N ASN A 74 10.08 -6.60 14.99
CA ASN A 74 10.24 -5.90 16.26
C ASN A 74 8.92 -5.84 17.03
N PHE A 75 7.82 -5.53 16.34
CA PHE A 75 6.49 -5.53 16.95
C PHE A 75 6.10 -6.91 17.50
N LEU A 76 6.29 -7.99 16.74
CA LEU A 76 5.92 -9.34 17.19
C LEU A 76 6.77 -9.80 18.38
N LYS A 77 8.07 -9.51 18.38
CA LYS A 77 8.95 -9.79 19.53
C LYS A 77 8.54 -8.99 20.77
N GLY A 78 8.21 -7.70 20.61
CA GLY A 78 7.70 -6.88 21.71
C GLY A 78 6.35 -7.41 22.23
N ALA A 79 5.46 -7.84 21.33
CA ALA A 79 4.19 -8.44 21.71
C ALA A 79 4.37 -9.73 22.53
N GLU A 80 5.35 -10.57 22.16
CA GLU A 80 5.72 -11.77 22.92
C GLU A 80 6.28 -11.41 24.30
N ALA A 81 7.26 -10.49 24.35
CA ALA A 81 7.93 -10.06 25.58
C ALA A 81 6.95 -9.49 26.62
N HIS A 82 5.93 -8.75 26.16
CA HIS A 82 4.89 -8.17 27.02
C HIS A 82 3.63 -9.03 27.17
N SER A 83 3.65 -10.28 26.68
CA SER A 83 2.51 -11.21 26.76
C SER A 83 1.19 -10.61 26.25
N ILE A 84 1.27 -9.87 25.14
CA ILE A 84 0.10 -9.23 24.52
C ILE A 84 -0.84 -10.31 23.96
N GLU A 85 -2.14 -10.18 24.24
CA GLU A 85 -3.16 -11.04 23.62
C GLU A 85 -3.36 -10.64 22.15
N LEU A 86 -2.54 -11.25 21.27
CA LEU A 86 -2.46 -10.96 19.85
C LEU A 86 -3.05 -12.09 19.02
N THR A 87 -4.05 -11.76 18.20
CA THR A 87 -4.59 -12.64 17.16
C THR A 87 -4.02 -12.23 15.81
N CYS A 88 -3.30 -13.14 15.14
CA CYS A 88 -2.76 -12.94 13.81
C CYS A 88 -3.58 -13.70 12.77
N ARG A 89 -3.93 -13.05 11.66
CA ARG A 89 -4.70 -13.65 10.56
C ARG A 89 -4.13 -13.23 9.21
N LYS A 90 -4.25 -14.09 8.21
CA LYS A 90 -3.80 -13.77 6.84
C LYS A 90 -4.84 -12.93 6.12
N TYR A 91 -4.39 -11.89 5.42
CA TYR A 91 -5.24 -11.09 4.55
C TYR A 91 -5.82 -11.95 3.42
N GLN A 92 -7.14 -11.94 3.30
CA GLN A 92 -7.85 -12.52 2.17
C GLN A 92 -8.59 -11.42 1.41
N LYS A 93 -8.65 -11.54 0.08
CA LYS A 93 -9.17 -10.48 -0.81
C LYS A 93 -10.71 -10.37 -0.81
N SER A 94 -11.42 -11.22 -0.07
CA SER A 94 -12.88 -11.19 0.02
C SER A 94 -13.34 -10.28 1.16
N GLY A 95 -14.22 -9.32 0.86
CA GLY A 95 -14.80 -8.41 1.86
C GLY A 95 -15.57 -9.16 2.95
N GLU A 96 -16.37 -10.16 2.54
CA GLU A 96 -17.14 -11.02 3.44
C GLU A 96 -16.24 -11.75 4.45
N VAL A 97 -15.04 -12.15 4.03
CA VAL A 97 -14.08 -12.81 4.93
C VAL A 97 -13.57 -11.84 5.98
N LEU A 98 -13.22 -10.60 5.61
CA LEU A 98 -12.72 -9.61 6.56
C LEU A 98 -13.80 -9.18 7.57
N GLU A 99 -15.05 -9.05 7.12
CA GLU A 99 -16.17 -8.74 8.00
C GLU A 99 -16.43 -9.86 8.99
N LYS A 100 -16.51 -11.11 8.51
CA LYS A 100 -16.64 -12.28 9.38
C LYS A 100 -15.46 -12.39 10.35
N LEU A 101 -14.24 -12.20 9.86
CA LEU A 101 -13.03 -12.22 10.68
C LEU A 101 -13.09 -11.21 11.82
N PHE A 102 -13.48 -9.97 11.51
CA PHE A 102 -13.45 -8.89 12.47
C PHE A 102 -14.60 -8.99 13.47
N PHE A 103 -15.84 -9.07 12.99
CA PHE A 103 -17.02 -9.03 13.84
C PHE A 103 -17.28 -10.37 14.51
N LYS A 104 -17.31 -11.45 13.72
CA LYS A 104 -17.70 -12.77 14.23
C LYS A 104 -16.54 -13.47 14.93
N ASP A 105 -15.42 -13.65 14.24
CA ASP A 105 -14.31 -14.47 14.76
C ASP A 105 -13.55 -13.75 15.89
N TRP A 106 -13.28 -12.45 15.75
CA TRP A 106 -12.45 -11.70 16.71
C TRP A 106 -13.27 -11.02 17.81
N LEU A 107 -14.35 -10.31 17.46
CA LEU A 107 -15.20 -9.61 18.44
C LEU A 107 -16.31 -10.49 19.03
N GLY A 108 -16.61 -11.66 18.44
CA GLY A 108 -17.69 -12.53 18.91
C GLY A 108 -19.09 -11.97 18.65
N LEU A 109 -19.24 -11.05 17.70
CA LEU A 109 -20.49 -10.40 17.34
C LEU A 109 -21.09 -11.06 16.10
N ASP A 110 -22.31 -11.59 16.23
CA ASP A 110 -23.07 -12.12 15.11
C ASP A 110 -23.84 -10.98 14.44
N LEU A 111 -23.12 -10.18 13.65
CA LEU A 111 -23.68 -9.06 12.90
C LEU A 111 -23.88 -9.48 11.44
N ASN A 112 -25.10 -9.28 10.94
CA ASN A 112 -25.39 -9.34 9.53
C ASN A 112 -25.39 -7.90 9.00
N LEU A 113 -24.27 -7.47 8.43
CA LEU A 113 -24.14 -6.12 7.90
C LEU A 113 -24.70 -6.10 6.47
N ASP A 114 -25.89 -5.53 6.29
CA ASP A 114 -26.40 -5.19 4.97
C ASP A 114 -25.65 -3.94 4.47
N HIS A 115 -24.49 -4.15 3.88
CA HIS A 115 -23.75 -3.10 3.20
C HIS A 115 -23.67 -3.39 1.71
N PRO A 116 -24.13 -2.48 0.84
CA PRO A 116 -23.83 -2.60 -0.57
C PRO A 116 -22.31 -2.49 -0.69
N PHE A 117 -21.66 -3.55 -1.21
CA PHE A 117 -20.22 -3.57 -1.45
C PHE A 117 -19.82 -2.30 -2.19
N GLN A 118 -19.24 -1.33 -1.48
CA GLN A 118 -18.62 -0.19 -2.13
C GLN A 118 -17.43 -0.77 -2.91
N SER A 119 -17.51 -0.66 -4.24
CA SER A 119 -16.38 -0.95 -5.11
C SER A 119 -15.18 -0.16 -4.63
N VAL A 120 -14.27 -0.86 -3.93
CA VAL A 120 -12.97 -0.31 -3.54
C VAL A 120 -12.29 0.19 -4.80
N ASN A 121 -11.99 1.50 -4.82
CA ASN A 121 -11.44 2.17 -6.01
C ASN A 121 -10.29 1.33 -6.61
N PRO A 122 -10.37 0.97 -7.90
CA PRO A 122 -9.38 0.10 -8.50
C PRO A 122 -8.01 0.74 -8.42
N SER A 123 -7.01 -0.04 -7.99
CA SER A 123 -5.63 0.42 -8.01
C SER A 123 -5.15 0.63 -9.45
N LEU A 124 -4.17 1.52 -9.63
CA LEU A 124 -3.57 1.71 -10.94
C LEU A 124 -2.71 0.49 -11.34
N ALA A 125 -2.67 0.23 -12.64
CA ALA A 125 -1.76 -0.69 -13.31
C ALA A 125 -0.31 -0.19 -13.19
N ILE A 126 0.68 -1.06 -13.37
CA ILE A 126 2.09 -0.67 -13.21
C ILE A 126 2.51 0.30 -14.33
N SER A 127 2.08 0.07 -15.56
CA SER A 127 2.37 0.98 -16.68
C SER A 127 1.76 2.37 -16.47
N GLU A 128 0.56 2.45 -15.88
CA GLU A 128 -0.06 3.74 -15.50
C GLU A 128 0.79 4.49 -14.48
N LEU A 129 1.29 3.79 -13.45
CA LEU A 129 2.16 4.41 -12.43
C LEU A 129 3.49 4.88 -13.02
N LEU A 130 4.11 4.07 -13.88
CA LEU A 130 5.32 4.45 -14.60
C LEU A 130 5.08 5.64 -15.53
N PHE A 131 3.91 5.71 -16.18
CA PHE A 131 3.51 6.87 -16.97
C PHE A 131 3.38 8.11 -16.10
N LEU A 132 2.71 8.04 -14.95
CA LEU A 132 2.60 9.16 -14.03
C LEU A 132 3.96 9.64 -13.51
N LYS A 133 4.91 8.71 -13.31
CA LYS A 133 6.29 9.03 -12.95
C LYS A 133 7.00 9.80 -14.06
N LYS A 134 6.97 9.29 -15.31
CA LYS A 134 7.53 9.99 -16.48
C LYS A 134 6.87 11.36 -16.67
N LEU A 135 5.54 11.41 -16.59
CA LEU A 135 4.76 12.64 -16.68
C LEU A 135 5.12 13.64 -15.59
N ARG A 136 5.47 13.20 -14.38
CA ARG A 136 5.90 14.11 -13.31
C ARG A 136 7.18 14.86 -13.67
N VAL A 137 8.13 14.18 -14.33
CA VAL A 137 9.39 14.78 -14.77
C VAL A 137 9.13 15.83 -15.85
N THR A 138 8.24 15.54 -16.80
CA THR A 138 7.93 16.45 -17.91
C THR A 138 6.97 17.57 -17.52
N ASN A 139 5.88 17.25 -16.82
CA ASN A 139 4.83 18.17 -16.41
C ASN A 139 4.07 17.68 -15.16
N LYS A 140 4.60 18.05 -13.99
CA LYS A 140 4.01 17.72 -12.67
C LYS A 140 2.54 18.12 -12.50
N ALA A 141 2.07 19.17 -13.16
CA ALA A 141 0.69 19.65 -13.01
C ALA A 141 -0.34 18.66 -13.58
N LEU A 142 0.07 17.86 -14.58
CA LEU A 142 -0.81 16.89 -15.25
C LEU A 142 -0.93 15.55 -14.51
N VAL A 143 -0.07 15.28 -13.53
CA VAL A 143 -0.06 14.00 -12.80
C VAL A 143 -1.41 13.72 -12.12
N LYS A 144 -1.94 14.69 -11.37
CA LYS A 144 -3.19 14.50 -10.61
C LYS A 144 -4.43 14.35 -11.53
N PRO A 145 -4.60 15.17 -12.58
CA PRO A 145 -5.65 14.94 -13.58
C PRO A 145 -5.53 13.57 -14.25
N THR A 146 -4.34 13.20 -14.73
CA THR A 146 -4.12 11.91 -15.39
C THR A 146 -4.40 10.73 -14.47
N TYR A 147 -3.95 10.81 -13.21
CA TYR A 147 -4.25 9.81 -12.18
C TYR A 147 -5.77 9.59 -12.02
N ARG A 148 -6.56 10.66 -12.03
CA ARG A 148 -8.02 10.57 -11.93
C ARG A 148 -8.64 9.91 -13.15
N GLN A 149 -8.11 10.16 -14.35
CA GLN A 149 -8.61 9.52 -15.56
C GLN A 149 -8.34 8.00 -15.52
N PHE A 150 -7.12 7.58 -15.17
CA PHE A 150 -6.82 6.15 -15.04
C PHE A 150 -7.61 5.41 -13.94
N LEU A 151 -8.09 6.13 -12.91
CA LEU A 151 -8.98 5.54 -11.91
C LEU A 151 -10.38 5.24 -12.45
N GLN A 152 -10.82 5.96 -13.48
CA GLN A 152 -12.14 5.75 -14.07
C GLN A 152 -12.18 4.53 -14.99
N THR A 153 -11.02 4.05 -15.47
CA THR A 153 -10.93 2.83 -16.27
C THR A 153 -11.15 1.59 -15.40
N PRO A 154 -12.20 0.77 -15.66
CA PRO A 154 -12.45 -0.48 -14.95
C PRO A 154 -11.29 -1.49 -15.07
N VAL A 155 -11.06 -2.31 -14.03
CA VAL A 155 -9.90 -3.24 -13.97
C VAL A 155 -9.92 -4.27 -15.10
N ASP A 156 -11.10 -4.78 -15.42
CA ASP A 156 -11.35 -5.74 -16.52
C ASP A 156 -11.07 -5.13 -17.90
N GLN A 157 -11.09 -3.80 -18.02
CA GLN A 157 -10.75 -3.06 -19.23
C GLN A 157 -9.29 -2.60 -19.28
N LYS A 158 -8.50 -2.80 -18.21
CA LYS A 158 -7.06 -2.49 -18.21
C LYS A 158 -6.27 -3.58 -18.92
N ALA A 159 -5.16 -3.21 -19.54
CA ALA A 159 -4.26 -4.19 -20.12
C ALA A 159 -3.73 -5.15 -19.06
N LYS A 160 -3.63 -6.43 -19.43
CA LYS A 160 -2.88 -7.41 -18.63
C LYS A 160 -1.39 -7.14 -18.81
N GLU A 161 -0.67 -7.10 -17.70
CA GLU A 161 0.75 -6.71 -17.69
C GLU A 161 1.66 -7.80 -17.10
N PRO A 162 1.58 -9.08 -17.56
CA PRO A 162 2.25 -10.19 -16.88
C PRO A 162 3.77 -10.00 -16.81
N ARG A 163 4.40 -9.49 -17.88
CA ARG A 163 5.86 -9.29 -17.93
C ARG A 163 6.36 -8.33 -16.84
N ILE A 164 5.81 -7.13 -16.80
CA ILE A 164 6.24 -6.12 -15.82
C ILE A 164 5.77 -6.46 -14.40
N GLN A 165 4.61 -7.10 -14.23
CA GLN A 165 4.18 -7.59 -12.92
C GLN A 165 5.13 -8.65 -12.38
N ASN A 166 5.56 -9.60 -13.23
CA ASN A 166 6.54 -10.61 -12.86
C ASN A 166 7.89 -9.97 -12.52
N TYR A 167 8.34 -8.98 -13.31
CA TYR A 167 9.57 -8.23 -13.01
C TYR A 167 9.52 -7.58 -11.62
N TYR A 168 8.44 -6.85 -11.31
CA TYR A 168 8.28 -6.21 -10.00
C TYR A 168 8.23 -7.24 -8.87
N ARG A 169 7.49 -8.34 -9.08
CA ARG A 169 7.41 -9.43 -8.10
C ARG A 169 8.78 -10.04 -7.84
N GLN A 170 9.59 -10.27 -8.87
CA GLN A 170 10.94 -10.82 -8.71
C GLN A 170 11.86 -9.86 -7.96
N VAL A 171 11.90 -8.57 -8.35
CA VAL A 171 12.69 -7.55 -7.64
C VAL A 171 12.32 -7.49 -6.16
N LEU A 172 11.02 -7.53 -5.86
CA LEU A 172 10.53 -7.55 -4.48
C LEU A 172 10.92 -8.84 -3.77
N ASN A 173 10.67 -10.00 -4.38
CA ASN A 173 11.01 -11.30 -3.83
C ASN A 173 12.48 -11.37 -3.41
N ASP A 174 13.39 -10.97 -4.30
CA ASP A 174 14.83 -10.95 -4.05
C ASP A 174 15.19 -10.12 -2.82
N GLN A 175 14.63 -8.92 -2.71
CA GLN A 175 14.94 -8.04 -1.58
C GLN A 175 14.30 -8.54 -0.28
N LEU A 176 13.11 -9.12 -0.36
CA LEU A 176 12.35 -9.57 0.81
C LEU A 176 12.95 -10.81 1.48
N LEU A 177 13.86 -11.53 0.80
CA LEU A 177 14.68 -12.59 1.41
C LEU A 177 15.50 -12.07 2.60
N TYR A 178 15.89 -10.79 2.60
CA TYR A 178 16.62 -10.18 3.73
C TYR A 178 15.80 -10.17 5.03
N TYR A 179 14.47 -10.29 4.93
CA TYR A 179 13.56 -10.31 6.07
C TYR A 179 12.99 -11.70 6.35
N MET A 180 13.67 -12.78 5.95
CA MET A 180 13.15 -14.15 6.07
C MET A 180 12.71 -14.49 7.49
N ASP A 181 13.58 -14.22 8.48
CA ASP A 181 13.29 -14.45 9.90
C ASP A 181 11.99 -13.79 10.35
N ALA A 182 11.69 -12.58 9.84
CA ALA A 182 10.46 -11.87 10.16
C ALA A 182 9.23 -12.59 9.60
N TRP A 183 9.31 -13.11 8.38
CA TRP A 183 8.22 -13.83 7.73
C TRP A 183 7.99 -15.20 8.34
N GLU A 184 9.06 -15.88 8.76
CA GLU A 184 8.99 -17.12 9.52
C GLU A 184 8.34 -16.89 10.89
N LEU A 185 8.73 -15.82 11.60
CA LEU A 185 8.08 -15.43 12.85
C LEU A 185 6.59 -15.14 12.63
N CYS A 186 6.21 -14.41 11.58
CA CYS A 186 4.80 -14.22 11.23
C CYS A 186 4.08 -15.55 11.04
N ASN A 187 4.71 -16.48 10.35
CA ASN A 187 4.18 -17.82 10.17
C ASN A 187 4.01 -18.54 11.50
N GLN A 188 4.85 -18.36 12.51
CA GLN A 188 4.62 -18.97 13.84
C GLN A 188 3.32 -18.47 14.49
N TRP A 189 3.02 -17.17 14.36
CA TRP A 189 1.81 -16.55 14.90
C TRP A 189 0.52 -16.84 14.10
N LEU A 190 0.64 -17.23 12.84
CA LEU A 190 -0.51 -17.51 11.97
C LEU A 190 -1.05 -18.93 12.12
N PRO A 191 -2.36 -19.16 11.93
CA PRO A 191 -2.93 -20.50 11.82
C PRO A 191 -2.26 -21.35 10.73
N LYS A 192 -2.31 -22.68 10.86
CA LYS A 192 -1.72 -23.63 9.88
C LYS A 192 -2.19 -23.41 8.44
N GLU A 193 -3.49 -23.15 8.26
CA GLU A 193 -4.09 -22.92 6.93
C GLU A 193 -3.90 -21.49 6.39
N GLU A 194 -3.34 -20.59 7.21
CA GLU A 194 -3.20 -19.17 6.90
C GLU A 194 -1.73 -18.74 6.81
N LYS A 195 -0.80 -19.67 6.59
CA LYS A 195 0.62 -19.31 6.44
C LYS A 195 0.85 -18.42 5.21
N LEU A 196 1.79 -17.50 5.36
CA LEU A 196 2.30 -16.65 4.31
C LEU A 196 3.10 -17.48 3.30
N GLN A 197 3.00 -17.07 2.04
CA GLN A 197 3.92 -17.53 0.99
C GLN A 197 5.24 -16.80 1.17
N LEU A 198 6.29 -17.54 1.54
CA LEU A 198 7.61 -16.98 1.79
C LEU A 198 8.30 -16.63 0.46
N PRO A 199 9.14 -15.57 0.43
CA PRO A 199 9.99 -15.30 -0.73
C PRO A 199 10.91 -16.49 -1.02
N ILE A 200 11.16 -16.78 -2.31
CA ILE A 200 11.92 -17.96 -2.74
C ILE A 200 13.26 -17.52 -3.35
N PRO A 201 14.42 -18.15 -3.01
CA PRO A 201 15.70 -17.84 -3.64
C PRO A 201 15.71 -18.07 -5.16
N LYS A 202 16.48 -17.25 -5.89
CA LYS A 202 16.60 -17.32 -7.37
C LYS A 202 17.00 -18.67 -7.93
N SER A 203 17.68 -19.51 -7.15
CA SER A 203 18.15 -20.83 -7.61
C SER A 203 17.01 -21.82 -7.89
N GLU A 204 15.79 -21.54 -7.44
CA GLU A 204 14.64 -22.45 -7.56
C GLU A 204 13.63 -22.03 -8.63
N ASP A 205 13.72 -20.81 -9.17
CA ASP A 205 12.74 -20.27 -10.12
C ASP A 205 13.37 -20.10 -11.51
N LYS A 206 12.68 -20.58 -12.55
CA LYS A 206 13.16 -20.53 -13.94
C LYS A 206 13.53 -19.09 -14.28
N HIS A 207 14.78 -18.86 -14.69
CA HIS A 207 15.27 -17.57 -15.16
C HIS A 207 14.29 -16.96 -16.17
N ILE A 208 13.52 -15.95 -15.74
CA ILE A 208 12.78 -15.09 -16.66
C ILE A 208 13.75 -13.97 -17.02
N ASP A 209 14.11 -13.88 -18.30
CA ASP A 209 14.87 -12.76 -18.83
C ASP A 209 13.99 -11.50 -18.76
N LEU A 210 14.14 -10.73 -17.68
CA LEU A 210 13.31 -9.56 -17.38
C LEU A 210 14.09 -8.27 -17.56
N THR A 211 14.61 -8.09 -18.77
CA THR A 211 15.46 -6.95 -19.11
C THR A 211 14.69 -5.71 -19.55
N GLU A 212 13.38 -5.79 -19.84
CA GLU A 212 12.63 -4.62 -20.32
C GLU A 212 11.33 -4.31 -19.57
N LYS A 213 11.27 -3.08 -19.06
CA LYS A 213 10.04 -2.42 -18.55
C LYS A 213 9.17 -2.00 -19.75
N VAL A 214 8.51 -2.97 -20.38
CA VAL A 214 7.60 -2.71 -21.51
C VAL A 214 6.29 -2.10 -20.99
N PHE A 215 5.98 -0.89 -21.45
CA PHE A 215 4.70 -0.22 -21.17
C PHE A 215 3.59 -0.92 -21.95
N THR A 216 2.53 -1.33 -21.24
CA THR A 216 1.35 -1.92 -21.87
C THR A 216 0.12 -1.12 -21.49
N PHE A 217 -0.59 -0.61 -22.49
CA PHE A 217 -1.86 0.09 -22.32
C PHE A 217 -2.93 -0.59 -23.18
N SER A 218 -4.13 -0.71 -22.62
CA SER A 218 -5.33 -1.08 -23.37
C SER A 218 -5.80 0.09 -24.23
N GLU A 219 -6.78 -0.18 -25.11
CA GLU A 219 -7.49 0.86 -25.84
C GLU A 219 -8.12 1.89 -24.89
N LYS A 220 -8.81 1.45 -23.83
CA LYS A 220 -9.43 2.34 -22.84
C LYS A 220 -8.44 3.18 -22.04
N GLN A 221 -7.26 2.64 -21.74
CA GLN A 221 -6.19 3.43 -21.12
C GLN A 221 -5.59 4.44 -22.09
N THR A 222 -5.49 4.09 -23.38
CA THR A 222 -5.02 5.00 -24.43
C THR A 222 -6.03 6.13 -24.67
N GLU A 223 -7.34 5.83 -24.68
CA GLU A 223 -8.41 6.83 -24.69
C GLU A 223 -8.26 7.81 -23.52
N ALA A 224 -8.10 7.30 -22.30
CA ALA A 224 -7.90 8.15 -21.10
C ALA A 224 -6.68 9.07 -21.21
N ILE A 225 -5.58 8.60 -21.82
CA ILE A 225 -4.39 9.41 -22.10
C ILE A 225 -4.72 10.51 -23.12
N THR A 226 -5.34 10.15 -24.25
CA THR A 226 -5.70 11.08 -25.32
C THR A 226 -6.69 12.15 -24.86
N GLU A 227 -7.70 11.76 -24.06
CA GLU A 227 -8.64 12.69 -23.46
C GLU A 227 -7.94 13.70 -22.57
N MET A 228 -7.02 13.24 -21.70
CA MET A 228 -6.22 14.15 -20.88
C MET A 228 -5.40 15.10 -21.75
N LEU A 229 -4.72 14.61 -22.78
CA LEU A 229 -3.94 15.45 -23.69
C LEU A 229 -4.83 16.53 -24.33
N ASN A 230 -5.99 16.16 -24.84
CA ASN A 230 -6.96 17.09 -25.41
C ASN A 230 -7.48 18.10 -24.36
N GLU A 231 -7.77 17.68 -23.14
CA GLU A 231 -8.15 18.58 -22.06
C GLU A 231 -7.04 19.57 -21.71
N SER A 232 -5.78 19.12 -21.71
CA SER A 232 -4.63 19.96 -21.37
C SER A 232 -4.36 21.10 -22.35
N LEU A 233 -4.86 20.96 -23.59
CA LEU A 233 -4.81 22.01 -24.60
C LEU A 233 -5.87 23.10 -24.37
N LYS A 234 -6.93 22.83 -23.60
CA LYS A 234 -8.02 23.79 -23.36
C LYS A 234 -7.58 24.91 -22.40
N THR A 235 -7.88 26.15 -22.74
CA THR A 235 -7.58 27.33 -21.92
C THR A 235 -8.22 27.24 -20.52
N ALA A 236 -9.45 26.74 -20.44
CA ALA A 236 -10.15 26.54 -19.17
C ALA A 236 -9.40 25.58 -18.22
N PHE A 237 -8.77 24.54 -18.77
CA PHE A 237 -7.99 23.59 -17.98
C PHE A 237 -6.72 24.24 -17.42
N ARG A 238 -6.02 25.04 -18.24
CA ARG A 238 -4.86 25.83 -17.78
C ARG A 238 -5.24 26.78 -16.64
N TRP A 239 -6.39 27.47 -16.76
CA TRP A 239 -6.93 28.31 -15.69
C TRP A 239 -7.24 27.54 -14.41
N ARG A 240 -7.81 26.33 -14.51
CA ARG A 240 -8.06 25.48 -13.32
C ARG A 240 -6.76 25.09 -12.63
N LEU A 241 -5.70 24.77 -13.40
CA LEU A 241 -4.40 24.43 -12.84
C LEU A 241 -3.73 25.63 -12.15
N THR A 242 -3.74 26.81 -12.78
CA THR A 242 -3.16 28.03 -12.19
C THR A 242 -3.92 28.45 -10.93
N TYR A 243 -5.26 28.45 -10.99
CA TYR A 243 -6.10 28.74 -9.82
C TYR A 243 -5.81 27.77 -8.65
N SER A 244 -5.70 26.47 -8.93
CA SER A 244 -5.35 25.49 -7.90
C SER A 244 -3.96 25.72 -7.30
N ALA A 245 -2.99 26.18 -8.08
CA ALA A 245 -1.64 26.50 -7.60
C ALA A 245 -1.66 27.75 -6.69
N ILE A 246 -2.34 28.81 -7.12
CA ILE A 246 -2.50 30.06 -6.36
C ILE A 246 -3.20 29.78 -5.03
N LYS A 247 -4.33 29.04 -5.05
CA LYS A 247 -5.06 28.67 -3.83
C LYS A 247 -4.18 27.93 -2.82
N LYS A 248 -3.30 27.03 -3.30
CA LYS A 248 -2.38 26.29 -2.43
C LYS A 248 -1.33 27.22 -1.79
N GLN A 249 -0.77 28.14 -2.55
CA GLN A 249 0.20 29.11 -2.03
C GLN A 249 -0.45 30.02 -0.98
N LEU A 250 -1.65 30.53 -1.25
CA LEU A 250 -2.41 31.34 -0.29
C LEU A 250 -2.70 30.57 1.02
N GLY A 251 -3.06 29.29 0.93
CA GLY A 251 -3.26 28.44 2.10
C GLY A 251 -1.98 28.25 2.94
N GLN A 252 -0.82 28.10 2.28
CA GLN A 252 0.47 28.00 2.98
C GLN A 252 0.84 29.31 3.69
N VAL A 253 0.58 30.45 3.05
CA VAL A 253 0.78 31.77 3.66
C VAL A 253 -0.13 31.93 4.88
N ARG A 254 -1.43 31.60 4.75
CA ARG A 254 -2.38 31.66 5.87
C ARG A 254 -1.92 30.82 7.06
N ASN A 255 -1.49 29.58 6.81
CA ASN A 255 -1.04 28.69 7.89
C ASN A 255 0.23 29.20 8.58
N ARG A 256 1.14 29.86 7.85
CA ARG A 256 2.33 30.49 8.44
C ARG A 256 2.03 31.72 9.29
N LEU A 257 0.96 32.46 8.95
CA LEU A 257 0.51 33.60 9.74
C LEU A 257 -0.17 33.15 11.03
N ILE A 258 -1.01 32.11 10.95
CA ILE A 258 -1.72 31.55 12.11
C ILE A 258 -0.77 30.79 13.05
N SER A 259 0.28 30.13 12.54
CA SER A 259 1.25 29.43 13.39
C SER A 259 2.25 30.35 14.11
N LYS A 260 2.17 31.66 13.88
CA LYS A 260 3.03 32.69 14.50
C LYS A 260 2.28 33.58 15.50
N SER A 261 0.97 33.37 15.67
CA SER A 261 0.11 33.99 16.68
C SER A 261 -0.21 32.98 17.77
#